data_AF-A0A529MGA8-F1
#
_entry.id   AF-A0A529MGA8-F1
#
_cell.length_a   1.000
_cell.length_b   1.000
_cell.length_c   1.000
_cell.angle_alpha   90.00
_cell.angle_beta   90.00
_cell.angle_gamma   90.00
#
_symmetry.space_group_name_H-M   'P 1'
#
loop_
_entity.id
_entity.type
_entity.pdbx_description
1 polymer ?
#
loop_
_entity_poly.entity_id
_entity_poly.type
_entity_poly.pdbx_seq_one_letter_code
_entity_poly.pdbx_strand_id
1 'polypeptide(L)'
;MAMGGHLHVLLQPWEAVVICGAALGTFLVANPMKTVKDTGKGILEAFKQAVPKERDYLETLGVLHSLMRELRSKSRSEVEAHIDNPEESAIFQA
;
A
#
# COMPACT_ATOMS: atom_id res chain seq x y z
N MET A 1 -7.69 -14.70 -33.57
CA MET A 1 -7.70 -15.97 -32.81
C MET A 1 -6.61 -16.85 -33.37
N ALA A 2 -5.45 -16.90 -32.72
CA ALA A 2 -4.26 -17.53 -33.27
C ALA A 2 -4.48 -19.05 -33.47
N MET A 3 -4.41 -19.49 -34.73
CA MET A 3 -4.21 -20.89 -35.16
C MET A 3 -5.31 -21.92 -34.85
N GLY A 4 -6.59 -21.53 -34.77
CA GLY A 4 -7.71 -22.51 -34.77
C GLY A 4 -7.69 -23.56 -33.65
N GLY A 5 -6.83 -23.41 -32.65
CA GLY A 5 -6.68 -24.33 -31.53
C GLY A 5 -7.78 -24.13 -30.51
N HIS A 6 -8.34 -25.23 -30.03
CA HIS A 6 -9.35 -25.21 -28.98
C HIS A 6 -8.72 -24.77 -27.65
N LEU A 7 -8.76 -23.46 -27.36
CA LEU A 7 -8.26 -22.87 -26.11
C LEU A 7 -8.89 -23.53 -24.86
N HIS A 8 -10.09 -24.12 -25.00
CA HIS A 8 -10.74 -24.86 -23.92
C HIS A 8 -9.92 -26.06 -23.44
N VAL A 9 -9.06 -26.65 -24.28
CA VAL A 9 -8.29 -27.86 -23.92
C VAL A 9 -7.16 -27.52 -22.95
N LEU A 10 -6.66 -26.28 -23.01
CA LEU A 10 -5.64 -25.76 -22.08
C LEU A 10 -6.22 -25.42 -20.70
N LEU A 11 -7.53 -25.22 -20.61
CA LEU A 11 -8.23 -24.95 -19.36
C LEU A 11 -8.59 -26.26 -18.67
N GLN A 12 -7.58 -26.97 -18.16
CA GLN A 12 -7.79 -28.12 -17.30
C GLN A 12 -7.84 -27.69 -15.82
N PRO A 13 -8.97 -27.82 -15.11
CA PRO A 13 -9.09 -27.37 -13.73
C PRO A 13 -8.05 -27.99 -12.78
N TRP A 14 -7.65 -29.24 -13.06
CA TRP A 14 -6.66 -29.94 -12.24
C TRP A 14 -5.25 -29.39 -12.38
N GLU A 15 -4.84 -28.98 -13.59
CA GLU A 15 -3.52 -28.35 -13.77
C GLU A 15 -3.46 -27.01 -13.04
N ALA A 16 -4.54 -26.23 -13.08
CA ALA A 16 -4.62 -24.98 -12.32
C ALA A 16 -4.45 -25.22 -10.80
N VAL A 17 -5.09 -26.26 -10.25
CA VAL A 17 -4.94 -26.61 -8.82
C VAL A 17 -3.53 -27.05 -8.49
N VAL A 18 -2.92 -27.89 -9.33
CA VAL A 18 -1.55 -28.40 -9.11
C VAL A 18 -0.54 -27.25 -9.19
N ILE A 19 -0.62 -26.40 -10.21
CA ILE A 19 0.31 -25.27 -10.40
C ILE A 19 0.14 -24.25 -9.28
N CYS A 20 -1.09 -23.83 -8.98
CA CYS A 20 -1.35 -22.86 -7.91
C CYS A 20 -0.97 -23.42 -6.53
N GLY A 21 -1.28 -24.69 -6.26
CA GLY A 21 -0.94 -25.36 -5.01
C GLY A 21 0.56 -25.51 -4.82
N ALA A 22 1.28 -25.95 -5.87
CA ALA A 22 2.75 -26.07 -5.83
C ALA A 22 3.42 -24.70 -5.67
N ALA A 23 2.93 -23.67 -6.38
CA ALA A 23 3.45 -22.31 -6.29
C ALA A 23 3.26 -21.72 -4.88
N LEU A 24 2.03 -21.80 -4.32
CA LEU A 24 1.74 -21.32 -2.98
C LEU A 24 2.49 -22.11 -1.90
N GLY A 25 2.52 -23.43 -2.01
CA GLY A 25 3.27 -24.28 -1.07
C GLY A 25 4.76 -23.97 -1.06
N THR A 26 5.37 -23.85 -2.25
CA THR A 26 6.79 -23.49 -2.38
C THR A 26 7.06 -22.09 -1.85
N PHE A 27 6.18 -21.13 -2.15
CA PHE A 27 6.31 -19.75 -1.67
C PHE A 27 6.28 -19.66 -0.14
N LEU A 28 5.38 -20.41 0.52
CA LEU A 28 5.28 -20.44 1.98
C LEU A 28 6.50 -21.08 2.65
N VAL A 29 7.06 -22.14 2.06
CA VAL A 29 8.24 -22.83 2.62
C VAL A 29 9.53 -22.06 2.36
N ALA A 30 9.64 -21.38 1.21
CA ALA A 30 10.84 -20.66 0.81
C ALA A 30 11.01 -19.30 1.49
N ASN A 31 9.96 -18.75 2.13
CA ASN A 31 9.98 -17.40 2.69
C ASN A 31 9.67 -17.39 4.19
N PRO A 32 10.28 -16.47 4.96
CA PRO A 32 9.91 -16.29 6.35
C PRO A 32 8.49 -15.74 6.48
N MET A 33 7.82 -16.07 7.60
CA MET A 33 6.42 -15.69 7.85
C MET A 33 6.14 -14.19 7.78
N LYS A 34 7.15 -13.35 8.00
CA LYS A 34 7.05 -11.89 7.82
C LYS A 34 6.79 -11.53 6.35
N THR A 35 7.61 -12.03 5.45
CA THR A 35 7.49 -11.79 4.00
C THR A 35 6.16 -12.30 3.44
N VAL A 36 5.70 -13.46 3.92
CA VAL A 36 4.39 -14.02 3.53
C VAL A 36 3.25 -13.07 3.90
N LYS A 37 3.26 -12.55 5.13
CA LYS A 37 2.24 -11.59 5.60
C LYS A 37 2.30 -10.28 4.82
N ASP A 38 3.49 -9.74 4.60
CA ASP A 38 3.68 -8.48 3.85
C ASP A 38 3.21 -8.64 2.39
N THR A 39 3.46 -9.80 1.77
CA THR A 39 2.98 -10.11 0.43
C THR A 39 1.45 -10.19 0.39
N GLY A 40 0.82 -10.82 1.38
CA GLY A 40 -0.64 -10.85 1.51
C GLY A 40 -1.26 -9.45 1.65
N LYS A 41 -0.62 -8.58 2.44
CA LYS A 41 -1.02 -7.18 2.58
C LYS A 41 -0.89 -6.42 1.25
N GLY A 42 0.23 -6.60 0.55
CA GLY A 42 0.46 -5.99 -0.76
C GLY A 42 -0.54 -6.45 -1.83
N ILE A 43 -0.92 -7.72 -1.84
CA ILE A 43 -1.99 -8.24 -2.71
C ILE A 43 -3.29 -7.50 -2.42
N LEU A 44 -3.67 -7.38 -1.14
CA LEU A 44 -4.89 -6.68 -0.75
C LEU A 44 -4.87 -5.19 -1.14
N GLU A 45 -3.72 -4.51 -0.97
CA GLU A 45 -3.52 -3.12 -1.37
C GLU A 45 -3.64 -2.95 -2.89
N ALA A 46 -3.07 -3.88 -3.67
CA ALA A 46 -3.18 -3.90 -5.13
C ALA A 46 -4.64 -4.08 -5.57
N PHE A 47 -5.38 -5.02 -4.98
CA PHE A 47 -6.80 -5.22 -5.25
C PHE A 47 -7.66 -4.01 -4.86
N LYS A 48 -7.31 -3.32 -3.77
CA LYS A 48 -7.99 -2.10 -3.32
C LYS A 48 -7.58 -0.85 -4.10
N GLN A 49 -6.63 -0.96 -5.02
CA GLN A 49 -6.04 0.17 -5.73
C GLN A 49 -5.61 1.28 -4.76
N ALA A 50 -4.97 0.88 -3.65
CA ALA A 50 -4.49 1.77 -2.59
C ALA A 50 -3.22 2.56 -3.01
N VAL A 51 -3.19 3.00 -4.26
CA VAL A 51 -2.13 3.86 -4.80
C VAL A 51 -2.45 5.29 -4.37
N PRO A 52 -1.45 6.04 -3.84
CA PRO A 52 -1.65 7.45 -3.51
C PRO A 52 -2.16 8.23 -4.71
N LYS A 53 -3.26 8.93 -4.55
CA LYS A 53 -3.89 9.76 -5.57
C LYS A 53 -3.29 11.17 -5.54
N GLU A 54 -3.53 11.94 -6.60
CA GLU A 54 -3.12 13.34 -6.69
C GLU A 54 -3.53 14.15 -5.44
N ARG A 55 -4.74 13.90 -4.93
CA ARG A 55 -5.25 14.50 -3.70
C ARG A 55 -4.37 14.22 -2.50
N ASP A 56 -3.91 12.97 -2.32
CA ASP A 56 -3.07 12.58 -1.18
C ASP A 56 -1.72 13.31 -1.22
N TYR A 57 -1.18 13.53 -2.42
CA TYR A 57 0.03 14.34 -2.61
C TYR A 57 -0.21 15.82 -2.29
N LEU A 58 -1.33 16.39 -2.75
CA LEU A 58 -1.69 17.78 -2.46
C LEU A 58 -1.95 18.02 -0.97
N GLU A 59 -2.64 17.10 -0.30
CA GLU A 59 -2.85 17.15 1.15
C GLU A 59 -1.51 17.07 1.91
N THR A 60 -0.61 16.18 1.50
CA THR A 60 0.75 16.10 2.08
C THR A 60 1.52 17.42 1.92
N LEU A 61 1.48 18.02 0.74
CA LEU A 61 2.12 19.31 0.47
C LEU A 61 1.46 20.46 1.24
N GLY A 62 0.13 20.42 1.42
CA GLY A 62 -0.63 21.40 2.19
C GLY A 62 -0.30 21.38 3.68
N VAL A 63 -0.19 20.17 4.27
CA VAL A 63 0.25 19.98 5.65
C VAL A 63 1.69 20.47 5.82
N LEU A 64 2.60 20.11 4.91
CA LEU A 64 3.99 20.57 4.94
C LEU A 64 4.09 22.10 4.87
N HIS A 65 3.32 22.74 3.98
CA HIS A 65 3.28 24.19 3.88
C HIS A 65 2.77 24.85 5.16
N SER A 66 1.71 24.30 5.76
CA SER A 66 1.14 24.81 7.00
C SER A 66 2.13 24.70 8.18
N LEU A 67 2.83 23.57 8.28
CA LEU A 67 3.89 23.35 9.27
C LEU A 67 5.05 24.34 9.09
N MET A 68 5.53 24.52 7.85
CA MET A 68 6.62 25.44 7.54
C MET A 68 6.24 26.91 7.80
N ARG A 69 4.98 27.27 7.58
CA ARG A 69 4.46 28.61 7.90
C ARG A 69 4.44 28.83 9.42
N GLU A 70 3.94 27.85 10.17
CA GLU A 70 3.87 27.92 11.63
C GLU A 70 5.27 28.01 12.26
N LEU A 71 6.24 27.24 11.76
CA LEU A 71 7.65 27.31 12.15
C LEU A 71 8.29 28.68 11.92
N ARG A 72 7.81 29.45 10.95
CA ARG A 72 8.34 30.77 10.64
C ARG A 72 7.67 31.87 11.47
N SER A 73 6.39 31.72 11.80
CA SER A 73 5.62 32.75 12.53
C SER A 73 5.64 32.58 14.05
N LYS A 74 5.82 31.35 14.56
CA LYS A 74 5.74 31.04 15.99
C LYS A 74 7.06 30.52 16.56
N SER A 75 7.13 30.53 17.89
CA SER A 75 8.31 30.03 18.60
C SER A 75 8.45 28.52 18.47
N ARG A 76 9.69 27.99 18.54
CA ARG A 76 9.96 26.54 18.41
C ARG A 76 9.12 25.68 19.35
N SER A 77 8.87 26.12 20.60
CA SER A 77 8.09 25.35 21.57
C SER A 77 6.62 25.16 21.18
N GLU A 78 6.01 26.12 20.49
CA GLU A 78 4.62 25.97 20.02
C GLU A 78 4.53 24.94 18.88
N VAL A 79 5.57 24.85 18.05
CA VAL A 79 5.61 23.84 16.99
C VAL A 79 5.99 22.46 17.51
N GLU A 80 6.85 22.36 18.51
CA GLU A 80 7.15 21.07 19.18
C GLU A 80 5.88 20.42 19.73
N ALA A 81 4.94 21.21 20.27
CA ALA A 81 3.65 20.69 20.72
C ALA A 81 2.81 20.06 19.58
N HIS A 82 2.88 20.61 18.36
CA HIS A 82 2.23 20.05 17.18
C HIS A 82 2.88 18.76 16.67
N ILE A 83 4.18 18.55 16.97
CA ILE A 83 4.95 17.38 16.55
C ILE A 83 4.83 16.25 17.58
N ASP A 84 4.84 16.58 18.87
CA ASP A 84 4.73 15.60 19.97
C ASP A 84 3.31 15.04 20.10
N ASN A 85 2.29 15.88 19.84
CA ASN A 85 0.87 15.49 19.85
C ASN A 85 0.20 15.75 18.49
N PRO A 86 0.51 14.95 17.46
CA PRO A 86 -0.05 15.14 16.12
C PRO A 86 -1.57 14.93 16.09
N GLU A 87 -2.12 14.11 16.98
CA GLU A 87 -3.57 13.82 17.04
C GLU A 87 -4.41 15.00 17.55
N GLU A 88 -3.83 15.92 18.35
CA GLU A 88 -4.49 17.13 18.85
C GLU A 88 -4.13 18.38 18.02
N SER A 89 -3.28 18.22 17.01
CA SER A 89 -2.76 19.33 16.22
C SER A 89 -3.77 19.79 15.17
N ALA A 90 -4.16 21.06 15.24
CA ALA A 90 -5.01 21.70 14.23
C ALA A 90 -4.42 21.68 12.80
N ILE A 91 -3.11 21.45 12.65
CA ILE A 91 -2.43 21.34 11.34
C ILE A 91 -2.62 19.94 10.73
N PHE A 92 -2.69 18.89 11.56
CA PHE A 92 -2.85 17.50 11.10
C PHE A 92 -4.32 17.03 11.11
N GLN A 93 -5.23 17.82 11.70
CA GLN A 93 -6.68 17.58 11.67
C GLN A 93 -7.41 18.28 10.51
N ALA A 94 -6.75 19.15 9.76
CA ALA A 94 -7.30 19.90 8.62
C ALA A 94 -7.16 19.13 7.31
#